data_AF-A0A6N6WPQ6-F1
#
_entry.id   AF-A0A6N6WPQ6-F1
#
_cell.length_a   1.000
_cell.length_b   1.000
_cell.length_c   1.000
_cell.angle_alpha   90.00
_cell.angle_beta   90.00
_cell.angle_gamma   90.00
#
_symmetry.space_group_name_H-M   'P 1'
#
loop_
_entity.id
_entity.type
_entity.pdbx_description
1 polymer ?
#
loop_
_entity_poly.entity_id
_entity_poly.type
_entity_poly.pdbx_seq_one_letter_code
_entity_poly.pdbx_strand_id
1 'polypeptide(L)'
;VDYDQDDNLRGMITGAWYSALRLERDDHPGLVHFPENCKYVLDTNSTDFQQNYQALLTRLDYLTKVESKVFGEGDRNFGCSQIEL
;
A
#
# COMPACT_ATOMS: atom_id res chain seq x y z
N VAL A 1 7.41 6.76 -17.92
CA VAL A 1 6.17 6.26 -17.27
C VAL A 1 5.33 7.48 -17.04
N ASP A 2 4.18 7.55 -17.70
CA ASP A 2 3.28 8.70 -17.62
C ASP A 2 2.75 8.83 -16.19
N TYR A 3 2.97 9.98 -15.55
CA TYR A 3 2.67 10.21 -14.13
C TYR A 3 1.25 10.76 -13.92
N ASP A 4 0.52 11.05 -15.01
CA ASP A 4 -0.77 11.74 -15.00
C ASP A 4 -1.99 10.81 -14.96
N GLN A 5 -1.78 9.49 -14.88
CA GLN A 5 -2.88 8.57 -14.62
C GLN A 5 -3.23 8.56 -13.12
N ASP A 6 -4.09 9.49 -12.73
CA ASP A 6 -4.65 9.62 -11.37
C ASP A 6 -5.46 8.40 -10.90
N ASP A 7 -5.85 7.51 -11.81
CA ASP A 7 -6.75 6.39 -11.52
C ASP A 7 -6.02 5.10 -11.08
N ASN A 8 -4.70 5.14 -10.88
CA ASN A 8 -3.95 3.99 -10.37
C ASN A 8 -3.51 4.18 -8.90
N LEU A 9 -3.24 3.07 -8.21
CA LEU A 9 -2.87 3.08 -6.79
C LEU A 9 -1.65 3.98 -6.49
N ARG A 10 -0.71 4.09 -7.44
CA ARG A 10 0.47 4.96 -7.29
C ARG A 10 0.06 6.43 -7.28
N GLY A 11 -0.82 6.83 -8.19
CA GLY A 11 -1.42 8.16 -8.26
C GLY A 11 -2.21 8.47 -6.99
N MET A 12 -3.06 7.55 -6.53
CA MET A 12 -3.82 7.69 -5.29
C MET A 12 -2.93 7.89 -4.05
N ILE A 13 -1.89 7.05 -3.88
CA ILE A 13 -0.94 7.19 -2.77
C ILE A 13 -0.22 8.55 -2.84
N THR A 14 0.25 8.93 -4.02
CA THR A 14 0.95 10.20 -4.24
C THR A 14 0.04 11.38 -3.92
N GLY A 15 -1.18 11.40 -4.46
CA GLY A 15 -2.17 12.44 -4.21
C GLY A 15 -2.58 12.55 -2.73
N ALA A 16 -2.67 11.43 -2.01
CA ALA A 16 -2.95 11.44 -0.59
C ALA A 16 -1.85 12.16 0.22
N TRP A 17 -0.58 11.97 -0.12
CA TRP A 17 0.54 12.67 0.52
C TRP A 17 0.53 14.17 0.25
N TYR A 18 0.29 14.59 -1.00
CA TYR A 18 0.14 16.01 -1.35
C TYR A 18 -1.03 16.66 -0.59
N SER A 19 -2.18 15.98 -0.53
CA SER A 19 -3.36 16.44 0.21
C SER A 19 -3.10 16.59 1.71
N ALA A 20 -2.45 15.60 2.33
CA ALA A 20 -2.12 15.63 3.75
C ALA A 20 -1.16 16.79 4.12
N LEU A 21 -0.25 17.13 3.20
CA LEU A 21 0.74 18.19 3.39
C LEU A 21 0.29 19.56 2.87
N ARG A 22 -0.88 19.64 2.21
CA ARG A 22 -1.40 20.85 1.54
C ARG A 22 -0.42 21.45 0.54
N LEU A 23 0.21 20.59 -0.26
CA LEU A 23 1.17 20.96 -1.30
C LEU A 23 0.53 20.84 -2.69
N GLU A 24 1.00 21.63 -3.65
CA GLU A 24 0.62 21.50 -5.06
C GLU A 24 1.56 20.52 -5.77
N ARG A 25 1.05 19.76 -6.77
CA ARG A 25 1.81 18.67 -7.42
C ARG A 25 3.07 19.12 -8.15
N ASP A 26 3.13 20.39 -8.52
CA ASP A 26 4.26 20.99 -9.22
C ASP A 26 5.41 21.35 -8.28
N ASP A 27 5.18 21.33 -6.97
CA ASP A 27 6.17 21.80 -6.00
C ASP A 27 7.32 20.80 -5.87
N HIS A 28 7.08 19.48 -5.68
CA HIS A 28 8.12 18.54 -5.19
C HIS A 28 8.05 17.11 -5.79
N PRO A 29 8.81 16.77 -6.85
CA PRO A 29 8.88 15.40 -7.35
C PRO A 29 9.67 14.51 -6.38
N GLY A 30 9.00 13.89 -5.40
CA GLY A 30 9.69 12.95 -4.49
C GLY A 30 9.03 12.59 -3.16
N LEU A 31 7.79 13.00 -2.89
CA LEU A 31 7.13 12.72 -1.60
C LEU A 31 6.95 11.22 -1.32
N VAL A 32 6.87 10.40 -2.36
CA VAL A 32 6.66 8.96 -2.24
C VAL A 32 7.75 8.20 -2.97
N HIS A 33 8.51 7.40 -2.23
CA HIS A 33 9.43 6.44 -2.81
C HIS A 33 8.73 5.10 -3.06
N PHE A 34 8.74 4.65 -4.31
CA PHE A 34 8.24 3.32 -4.69
C PHE A 34 9.44 2.42 -4.98
N PRO A 35 9.72 1.40 -4.15
CA PRO A 35 10.80 0.44 -4.40
C PRO A 35 10.58 -0.31 -5.72
N GLU A 36 11.64 -0.84 -6.32
CA GLU A 36 11.56 -1.62 -7.57
C GLU A 36 10.60 -2.81 -7.44
N ASN A 37 10.65 -3.52 -6.31
CA ASN A 37 9.76 -4.63 -5.99
C ASN A 37 8.56 -4.18 -5.15
N CYS A 38 7.87 -3.09 -5.49
CA CYS A 38 6.76 -2.56 -4.68
C CYS A 38 5.45 -3.35 -4.76
N LYS A 39 5.35 -4.35 -5.64
CA LYS A 39 4.13 -5.14 -5.87
C LYS A 39 4.44 -6.62 -6.09
N TYR A 40 3.45 -7.46 -5.79
CA TYR A 40 3.40 -8.87 -6.23
C TYR A 40 2.21 -9.03 -7.18
N VAL A 41 2.41 -9.81 -8.24
CA VAL A 41 1.34 -10.22 -9.14
C VAL A 41 1.23 -11.73 -9.03
N LEU A 42 0.04 -12.21 -8.67
CA LEU A 42 -0.27 -13.62 -8.65
C LEU A 42 -1.05 -13.97 -9.91
N ASP A 43 -0.42 -14.70 -10.81
CA ASP A 43 -1.08 -15.29 -11.97
C ASP A 43 -1.40 -16.76 -11.68
N THR A 44 -2.69 -17.08 -11.55
CA THR A 44 -3.17 -18.44 -11.24
C THR A 44 -2.87 -19.45 -12.35
N ASN A 45 -2.56 -18.98 -13.56
CA ASN A 45 -2.22 -19.83 -14.70
C ASN A 45 -0.70 -20.04 -14.84
N SER A 46 0.10 -19.34 -14.05
CA SER A 46 1.56 -19.47 -14.09
C SER A 46 2.01 -20.76 -13.40
N THR A 47 3.01 -21.42 -13.98
CA THR A 47 3.69 -22.57 -13.36
C THR A 47 4.39 -22.19 -12.06
N ASP A 48 4.73 -20.92 -11.89
CA ASP A 48 5.47 -20.41 -10.73
C ASP A 48 4.52 -19.86 -9.65
N PHE A 49 3.20 -20.03 -9.82
CA PHE A 49 2.20 -19.50 -8.88
C PHE A 49 2.52 -19.84 -7.43
N GLN A 50 2.82 -21.11 -7.13
CA GLN A 50 3.07 -21.55 -5.77
C GLN A 50 4.31 -20.88 -5.15
N GLN A 51 5.34 -20.66 -5.95
CA GLN A 51 6.58 -20.00 -5.52
C GLN A 51 6.34 -18.51 -5.27
N ASN A 52 5.64 -17.84 -6.18
CA ASN A 52 5.26 -16.43 -6.06
C ASN A 52 4.32 -16.19 -4.87
N TYR A 53 3.38 -17.12 -4.63
CA TYR A 53 2.48 -17.09 -3.49
C TYR A 53 3.24 -17.23 -2.18
N GLN A 54 4.19 -18.17 -2.08
CA GLN A 54 5.01 -18.33 -0.89
C GLN A 54 5.88 -17.10 -0.63
N ALA A 55 6.50 -16.53 -1.67
CA ALA A 55 7.30 -15.30 -1.55
C ALA A 55 6.46 -14.10 -1.08
N LEU A 56 5.21 -14.00 -1.55
CA LEU A 56 4.26 -12.99 -1.06
C LEU A 56 3.97 -13.17 0.44
N LEU A 57 3.65 -14.41 0.88
CA LEU A 57 3.36 -14.68 2.29
C LEU A 57 4.54 -14.31 3.19
N THR A 58 5.76 -14.69 2.83
CA THR A 58 6.97 -14.34 3.59
C THR A 58 7.16 -12.83 3.73
N ARG A 59 6.78 -12.04 2.72
CA ARG A 59 6.83 -10.57 2.83
C ARG A 59 5.69 -10.01 3.67
N LEU A 60 4.49 -10.60 3.61
CA LEU A 60 3.38 -10.21 4.46
C LEU A 60 3.68 -10.47 5.94
N ASP A 61 4.43 -11.54 6.24
CA ASP A 61 4.85 -11.85 7.61
C ASP A 61 5.61 -10.68 8.26
N TYR A 62 6.39 -9.92 7.48
CA TYR A 62 7.06 -8.71 7.95
C TYR A 62 6.09 -7.59 8.37
N LEU A 63 4.94 -7.47 7.69
CA LEU A 63 3.90 -6.50 8.05
C LEU A 63 3.09 -6.96 9.26
N THR A 64 3.04 -8.26 9.53
CA THR A 64 2.41 -8.82 10.72
C THR A 64 3.38 -8.81 11.89
N LYS A 65 3.69 -7.61 12.41
CA LYS A 65 4.46 -7.48 13.66
C LYS A 65 3.58 -7.87 14.85
N VAL A 66 3.37 -9.17 15.03
CA VAL A 66 2.56 -9.74 16.13
C VAL A 66 3.13 -9.36 17.48
N GLU A 67 4.46 -9.32 17.61
CA GLU A 67 5.16 -9.07 18.88
C GLU A 67 4.84 -7.71 19.51
N SER A 68 4.63 -6.67 18.70
CA SER A 68 4.28 -5.33 19.20
C SER A 68 2.83 -4.94 18.92
N LYS A 69 1.99 -5.88 18.46
CA LYS A 69 0.59 -5.61 18.21
C LYS A 69 -0.15 -5.68 19.53
N VAL A 70 -0.71 -4.54 19.97
CA VAL A 70 -1.59 -4.51 21.14
C VAL A 70 -2.89 -5.21 20.79
N PHE A 71 -3.17 -6.32 21.46
CA PHE A 71 -4.42 -7.05 21.38
C PHE A 71 -5.21 -6.81 22.68
N GLY A 72 -6.51 -6.52 22.58
CA GLY A 72 -7.41 -6.54 23.74
C GLY A 72 -7.91 -5.20 24.27
N GLU A 73 -7.52 -4.04 23.71
CA GLU A 73 -8.04 -2.73 24.17
C GLU A 73 -9.38 -2.32 23.53
N GLY A 74 -10.06 -3.22 22.81
CA GLY A 74 -11.38 -2.92 22.22
C GLY A 74 -11.35 -1.94 21.03
N ASP A 75 -10.26 -1.20 20.84
CA ASP A 75 -10.08 -0.32 19.70
C ASP A 75 -9.62 -1.09 18.45
N ARG A 76 -10.32 -0.82 17.35
CA ARG A 76 -10.02 -1.39 16.03
C ARG A 76 -8.76 -0.71 15.49
N ASN A 77 -7.69 -1.49 15.30
CA ASN A 77 -6.43 -1.04 14.70
C ASN A 77 -6.54 -0.51 13.25
N PHE A 78 -7.70 -0.67 12.61
CA PHE A 78 -8.01 -0.08 11.30
C PHE A 78 -9.31 0.72 11.45
N GLY A 79 -9.18 2.03 11.62
CA GLY A 79 -10.31 2.95 11.51
C GLY A 79 -10.72 3.07 10.04
N CYS A 80 -11.89 2.54 9.69
CA CYS A 80 -12.52 2.84 8.41
C CYS A 80 -13.27 4.16 8.55
N SER A 81 -13.20 5.05 7.55
CA SER A 81 -14.14 6.16 7.42
C SER A 81 -15.54 5.57 7.21
N GLN A 82 -16.36 5.54 8.25
CA GLN A 82 -17.79 5.29 8.08
C GLN A 82 -18.39 6.54 7.45
N ILE A 83 -18.89 6.41 6.22
CA ILE A 83 -19.79 7.41 5.64
C ILE A 83 -21.11 7.24 6.39
N GLU A 84 -21.53 8.24 7.16
CA GLU A 84 -22.88 8.27 7.73
C GLU A 84 -23.89 8.31 6.57
N LEU A 85 -24.79 7.32 6.54
CA LEU A 85 -26.00 7.32 5.72
C LEU A 85 -27.14 7.99 6.49
#